data_AF-A0A1M3CWD2-F1
#
_entry.id   AF-A0A1M3CWD2-F1
#
_cell.length_a   1.000
_cell.length_b   1.000
_cell.length_c   1.000
_cell.angle_alpha   90.00
_cell.angle_beta   90.00
_cell.angle_gamma   90.00
#
_symmetry.space_group_name_H-M   'P 1'
#
loop_
_entity.id
_entity.type
_entity.pdbx_description
1 polymer ?
#
loop_
_entity_poly.entity_id
_entity_poly.type
_entity_poly.pdbx_seq_one_letter_code
_entity_poly.pdbx_strand_id
1 'polypeptide(L)'
;MDWQPSSSYNKMHLPIFNDYEGQNGGYIAVYTHDRKAGVYSVGGGIYVMGLIRVEGRYVGRIFVPKGYKLGDNITQDRELLEICEKYFPHMVGDMWVGGDTGGYFGIQA
;
A
#
# COMPACT_ATOMS: atom_id res chain seq x y z
N MET A 1 16.33 -33.78 5.14
CA MET A 1 15.93 -32.89 6.26
C MET A 1 14.92 -31.95 5.67
N ASP A 2 13.64 -32.24 5.86
CA ASP A 2 12.55 -31.41 5.35
C ASP A 2 12.25 -30.34 6.39
N TRP A 3 12.46 -29.08 6.01
CA TRP A 3 12.12 -27.94 6.86
C TRP A 3 10.60 -27.88 7.01
N GLN A 4 10.10 -28.01 8.25
CA GLN A 4 8.70 -27.73 8.58
C GLN A 4 8.61 -26.34 9.21
N PRO A 5 7.75 -25.45 8.71
CA PRO A 5 7.51 -24.16 9.35
C PRO A 5 6.95 -24.36 10.77
N SER A 6 7.39 -23.53 11.72
CA SER A 6 6.84 -23.52 13.08
C SER A 6 5.34 -23.20 13.06
N SER A 7 4.59 -23.71 14.04
CA SER A 7 3.13 -23.57 14.15
C SER A 7 2.61 -22.13 14.27
N SER A 8 3.50 -21.14 14.26
CA SER A 8 3.21 -19.70 14.27
C SER A 8 3.20 -19.06 12.87
N TYR A 9 3.49 -19.81 11.81
CA TYR A 9 3.45 -19.29 10.44
C TYR A 9 1.99 -19.06 10.00
N ASN A 10 1.49 -17.84 10.22
CA ASN A 10 0.22 -17.41 9.67
C ASN A 10 0.49 -16.76 8.30
N LYS A 11 0.10 -17.45 7.21
CA LYS A 11 0.29 -16.96 5.85
C LYS A 11 -0.67 -15.79 5.58
N MET A 12 -0.23 -14.59 5.95
CA MET A 12 -0.92 -13.34 5.65
C MET A 12 -0.76 -13.03 4.15
N HIS A 13 -1.88 -12.98 3.43
CA HIS A 13 -1.89 -12.60 2.01
C HIS A 13 -2.07 -11.09 1.94
N LEU A 14 -1.11 -10.38 1.34
CA LEU A 14 -1.25 -8.96 1.06
C LEU A 14 -2.11 -8.77 -0.20
N PRO A 15 -3.29 -8.13 -0.11
CA PRO A 15 -4.07 -7.75 -1.29
C PRO A 15 -3.26 -6.76 -2.13
N ILE A 16 -3.12 -7.07 -3.43
CA ILE A 16 -2.50 -6.19 -4.42
C ILE A 16 -3.48 -6.05 -5.58
N PHE A 17 -4.01 -4.86 -5.78
CA PHE A 17 -4.99 -4.55 -6.83
C PHE A 17 -4.32 -3.87 -8.03
N ASN A 18 -4.60 -4.36 -9.25
CA ASN A 18 -3.85 -4.01 -10.47
C ASN A 18 -4.74 -3.47 -11.60
N ASP A 19 -5.85 -2.80 -11.27
CA ASP A 19 -6.81 -2.32 -12.28
C ASP A 19 -6.22 -1.24 -13.22
N TYR A 20 -5.17 -0.54 -12.79
CA TYR A 20 -4.37 0.26 -13.72
C TYR A 20 -3.40 -0.65 -14.47
N GLU A 21 -3.55 -0.75 -15.80
CA GLU A 21 -2.74 -1.64 -16.66
C GLU A 21 -1.68 -0.89 -17.50
N GLY A 22 -1.63 0.44 -17.43
CA GLY A 22 -0.66 1.24 -18.20
C GLY A 22 0.80 1.00 -17.79
N GLN A 23 1.74 1.31 -18.68
CA GLN A 23 3.17 1.02 -18.45
C GLN A 23 3.76 1.85 -17.30
N ASN A 24 3.32 3.10 -17.15
CA ASN A 24 3.77 4.04 -16.12
C ASN A 24 3.00 3.86 -14.81
N GLY A 25 2.96 2.65 -14.27
CA GLY A 25 2.26 2.36 -13.02
C GLY A 25 3.17 1.85 -11.92
N GLY A 26 2.79 2.17 -10.69
CA GLY A 26 3.40 1.68 -9.47
C GLY A 26 2.39 1.74 -8.33
N TYR A 27 2.82 1.52 -7.10
CA TYR A 27 1.91 1.18 -6.02
C TYR A 27 1.87 2.25 -4.93
N ILE A 28 0.65 2.59 -4.53
CA ILE A 28 0.39 3.20 -3.23
C ILE A 28 0.04 2.10 -2.23
N ALA A 29 0.40 2.31 -0.96
CA ALA A 29 -0.07 1.49 0.14
C ALA A 29 -1.28 2.13 0.80
N VAL A 30 -2.23 1.28 1.23
CA VAL A 30 -3.37 1.66 2.05
C VAL A 30 -3.07 1.27 3.48
N TYR A 31 -3.23 2.22 4.40
CA TYR A 31 -2.89 2.06 5.81
C TYR A 31 -4.11 2.26 6.70
N THR A 32 -4.06 1.68 7.89
CA THR A 32 -5.05 1.88 8.95
C THR A 32 -4.40 1.79 10.33
N HIS A 33 -5.11 2.30 11.34
CA HIS A 33 -4.81 2.03 12.75
C HIS A 33 -5.54 0.80 13.30
N ASP A 34 -6.51 0.23 12.56
CA ASP A 34 -7.17 -1.01 12.96
C ASP A 34 -6.28 -2.23 12.69
N ARG A 35 -5.76 -2.82 13.77
CA ARG A 35 -4.96 -4.04 13.74
C ARG A 35 -5.68 -5.22 13.07
N LYS A 36 -7.02 -5.29 13.14
CA LYS A 36 -7.78 -6.41 12.57
C LYS A 36 -7.95 -6.30 11.06
N ALA A 37 -7.98 -5.08 10.52
CA ALA A 37 -8.04 -4.82 9.09
C ALA A 37 -6.65 -4.87 8.40
N GLY A 38 -5.58 -4.71 9.18
CA GLY A 38 -4.20 -4.74 8.70
C GLY A 38 -3.63 -6.13 8.43
N VAL A 39 -2.77 -6.22 7.41
CA VAL A 39 -2.00 -7.42 7.04
C VAL A 39 -0.66 -7.50 7.76
N TYR A 40 0.05 -6.38 7.92
CA TYR A 40 1.28 -6.33 8.72
C TYR A 40 1.51 -4.91 9.26
N SER A 41 2.26 -4.81 10.36
CA SER A 41 2.58 -3.51 10.96
C SER A 41 3.88 -2.94 10.39
N VAL A 42 3.89 -1.61 10.22
CA VAL A 42 5.11 -0.82 9.93
C VAL A 42 5.59 -0.05 11.17
N GLY A 43 5.09 -0.42 12.36
CA GLY A 43 5.36 0.27 13.62
C GLY A 43 4.35 1.38 13.94
N GLY A 44 4.39 1.90 15.17
CA GLY A 44 3.56 3.03 15.59
C GLY A 44 2.05 2.80 15.57
N GLY A 45 1.59 1.54 15.65
CA GLY A 45 0.18 1.20 15.51
C GLY A 45 -0.36 1.41 14.09
N ILE A 46 0.51 1.46 13.08
CA ILE A 46 0.14 1.55 11.67
C ILE A 46 0.24 0.17 11.05
N TYR A 47 -0.77 -0.17 10.26
CA TYR A 47 -0.84 -1.43 9.56
C TYR A 47 -1.13 -1.21 8.07
N VAL A 48 -0.47 -2.00 7.22
CA VAL A 48 -0.73 -2.01 5.77
C VAL A 48 -1.89 -2.95 5.51
N MET A 49 -2.91 -2.46 4.81
CA MET A 49 -4.07 -3.25 4.39
C MET A 49 -3.89 -3.87 3.01
N GLY A 50 -3.19 -3.18 2.11
CA GLY A 50 -2.97 -3.62 0.75
C GLY A 50 -2.20 -2.62 -0.08
N LEU A 51 -1.94 -2.99 -1.34
CA LEU A 51 -1.31 -2.16 -2.35
C LEU A 51 -2.26 -1.97 -3.53
N ILE A 52 -2.28 -0.77 -4.10
CA ILE A 52 -3.09 -0.46 -5.28
C ILE A 52 -2.19 0.15 -6.35
N ARG A 53 -2.22 -0.43 -7.55
CA ARG A 53 -1.49 0.08 -8.70
C ARG A 53 -2.22 1.28 -9.30
N VAL A 54 -1.53 2.40 -9.43
CA VAL A 54 -2.05 3.61 -10.08
C VAL A 54 -1.00 4.20 -11.02
N GLU A 55 -1.42 5.14 -11.88
CA GLU A 55 -0.51 5.85 -12.79
C GLU A 55 0.45 6.78 -12.03
N GLY A 56 1.73 6.81 -12.41
CA GLY A 56 2.74 7.63 -11.77
C GLY A 56 4.17 7.19 -12.07
N ARG A 57 5.09 7.49 -11.15
CA ARG A 57 6.50 7.05 -11.24
C ARG A 57 7.13 6.91 -9.87
N TYR A 58 8.09 6.01 -9.74
CA TYR A 58 8.98 6.00 -8.58
C TYR A 58 10.01 7.11 -8.69
N VAL A 59 10.24 7.81 -7.58
CA VAL A 59 11.39 8.71 -7.36
C VAL A 59 12.14 8.17 -6.15
N GLY A 60 13.25 7.47 -6.41
CA GLY A 60 13.86 6.58 -5.40
C GLY A 60 12.86 5.52 -4.95
N ARG A 61 12.65 5.39 -3.64
CA ARG A 61 11.70 4.45 -3.04
C ARG A 61 10.25 4.92 -2.99
N ILE A 62 10.02 6.20 -3.25
CA ILE A 62 8.68 6.80 -3.11
C ILE A 62 7.98 6.76 -4.45
N PHE A 63 6.85 6.07 -4.52
CA PHE A 63 5.94 6.17 -5.64
C PHE A 63 5.19 7.52 -5.58
N VAL A 64 5.30 8.28 -6.65
CA VAL A 64 4.63 9.57 -6.85
C VAL A 64 3.52 9.37 -7.89
N PRO A 65 2.24 9.40 -7.49
CA PRO A 65 1.13 9.29 -8.42
C PRO A 65 1.14 10.44 -9.44
N LYS A 66 0.51 10.24 -10.59
CA LYS A 66 0.39 11.28 -11.62
C LYS A 66 -0.33 12.51 -11.07
N GLY A 67 0.19 13.70 -11.42
CA GLY A 67 -0.31 14.98 -10.92
C GLY A 67 0.41 15.48 -9.67
N TYR A 68 1.14 14.60 -8.97
CA TYR A 68 1.84 14.92 -7.73
C TYR A 68 3.35 15.07 -7.93
N LYS A 69 4.00 15.68 -6.94
CA LYS A 69 5.45 15.83 -6.82
C LYS A 69 5.95 15.08 -5.58
N LEU A 70 7.23 14.73 -5.58
CA LEU A 70 7.87 14.16 -4.40
C LEU A 70 7.77 15.17 -3.24
N GLY A 71 7.24 14.73 -2.11
CA GLY A 71 7.03 15.55 -0.91
C GLY A 71 5.61 16.11 -0.76
N ASP A 72 4.75 15.97 -1.77
CA ASP A 72 3.33 16.31 -1.62
C ASP A 72 2.67 15.39 -0.58
N ASN A 73 1.82 15.96 0.27
CA ASN A 73 1.06 15.18 1.24
C ASN A 73 -0.15 14.54 0.56
N ILE A 74 -0.05 13.24 0.28
CA ILE A 74 -1.13 12.44 -0.32
C ILE A 74 -1.99 11.70 0.72
N THR A 75 -1.66 11.79 2.02
CA THR A 75 -2.22 10.92 3.07
C THR A 75 -3.75 10.90 3.09
N GLN A 76 -4.38 12.07 2.90
CA GLN A 76 -5.83 12.23 2.90
C GLN A 76 -6.34 12.76 1.55
N ASP A 77 -5.61 12.50 0.46
CA ASP A 77 -6.03 12.94 -0.86
C ASP A 77 -7.33 12.22 -1.28
N ARG A 78 -8.32 13.00 -1.73
CA ARG A 78 -9.66 12.48 -1.99
C ARG A 78 -9.70 11.56 -3.21
N GLU A 79 -8.99 11.90 -4.28
CA GLU A 79 -8.99 11.10 -5.51
C GLU A 79 -8.34 9.73 -5.28
N LEU A 80 -7.23 9.69 -4.54
CA LEU A 80 -6.57 8.44 -4.19
C LEU A 80 -7.40 7.62 -3.20
N LEU A 81 -8.04 8.26 -2.21
CA LEU A 81 -8.93 7.57 -1.28
C LEU A 81 -10.14 6.97 -2.00
N GLU A 82 -10.75 7.67 -2.97
CA GLU A 82 -11.86 7.14 -3.77
C GLU A 82 -11.49 5.87 -4.54
N ILE A 83 -10.24 5.76 -4.99
CA ILE A 83 -9.73 4.52 -5.59
C ILE A 83 -9.65 3.43 -4.51
N CYS A 84 -9.13 3.74 -3.32
CA CYS A 84 -9.01 2.78 -2.21
C CYS A 84 -10.37 2.27 -1.71
N GLU A 85 -11.37 3.15 -1.63
CA GLU A 85 -12.73 2.85 -1.17
C GLU A 85 -13.43 1.79 -2.04
N LYS A 86 -13.05 1.66 -3.31
CA LYS A 86 -13.57 0.60 -4.21
C LYS A 86 -13.16 -0.80 -3.74
N TYR A 87 -11.98 -0.94 -3.13
CA TYR A 87 -11.46 -2.23 -2.67
C TYR A 87 -11.63 -2.45 -1.18
N PHE A 88 -11.72 -1.37 -0.39
CA PHE A 88 -11.89 -1.40 1.06
C PHE A 88 -13.11 -0.58 1.51
N PRO A 89 -14.34 -0.90 1.03
CA PRO A 89 -15.52 -0.08 1.28
C PRO A 89 -15.93 -0.03 2.76
N HIS A 90 -15.51 -1.01 3.56
CA HIS A 90 -15.78 -1.06 5.00
C HIS A 90 -14.81 -0.18 5.83
N MET A 91 -13.83 0.44 5.19
CA MET A 91 -12.78 1.25 5.83
C MET A 91 -12.86 2.73 5.42
N VAL A 92 -13.95 3.14 4.78
CA VAL A 92 -14.22 4.55 4.43
C VAL A 92 -14.13 5.41 5.70
N GLY A 93 -13.24 6.40 5.70
CA GLY A 93 -12.99 7.28 6.84
C GLY A 93 -11.91 6.79 7.83
N ASP A 94 -11.51 5.52 7.78
CA ASP A 94 -10.57 4.88 8.72
C ASP A 94 -9.27 4.39 8.03
N MET A 95 -8.95 4.96 6.88
CA MET A 95 -7.76 4.64 6.10
C MET A 95 -7.05 5.87 5.53
N TRP A 96 -5.79 5.69 5.17
CA TRP A 96 -4.99 6.69 4.47
C TRP A 96 -4.02 6.05 3.50
N VAL A 97 -3.43 6.87 2.62
CA VAL A 97 -2.53 6.37 1.56
C VAL A 97 -1.10 6.89 1.72
N GLY A 98 -0.16 6.18 1.12
CA GLY A 98 1.23 6.63 1.06
C GLY A 98 2.06 5.93 -0.01
N GLY A 99 3.11 6.62 -0.47
CA GLY A 99 3.93 6.19 -1.59
C GLY A 99 5.21 5.44 -1.23
N ASP A 100 5.58 5.29 0.04
CA ASP A 100 6.80 4.53 0.44
C ASP A 100 6.59 3.02 0.31
N THR A 101 6.58 2.56 -0.95
CA THR A 101 6.32 1.18 -1.34
C THR A 101 7.49 0.56 -2.07
N GLY A 102 8.47 1.35 -2.53
CA GLY A 102 9.61 0.85 -3.29
C GLY A 102 10.43 -0.20 -2.54
N GLY A 103 10.50 -0.09 -1.21
CA GLY A 103 11.15 -1.10 -0.37
C GLY A 103 10.51 -2.49 -0.47
N TYR A 104 9.20 -2.59 -0.64
CA TYR A 104 8.49 -3.86 -0.85
C TYR A 104 8.90 -4.54 -2.17
N PHE A 105 9.26 -3.75 -3.18
CA PHE A 105 9.65 -4.23 -4.51
C PHE A 105 11.17 -4.30 -4.71
N GLY A 106 11.97 -4.09 -3.65
CA GLY A 106 13.43 -4.09 -3.74
C GLY A 106 14.03 -2.92 -4.52
N ILE A 107 13.28 -1.84 -4.73
CA ILE A 107 13.80 -0.61 -5.35
C ILE A 107 14.74 0.05 -4.34
N GLN A 108 16.01 0.15 -4.71
CA GLN A 108 17.03 0.83 -3.90
C GLN A 108 17.04 2.34 -4.22
N ALA A 109 17.39 3.14 -3.22
CA ALA A 109 17.51 4.60 -3.34
C ALA A 109 18.80 5.00 -4.05
#